data_AF-A0A933XEC8-F1
#
_entry.id   AF-A0A933XEC8-F1
#
_cell.length_a   1.000
_cell.length_b   1.000
_cell.length_c   1.000
_cell.angle_alpha   90.00
_cell.angle_beta   90.00
_cell.angle_gamma   90.00
#
_symmetry.space_group_name_H-M   'P 1'
#
loop_
_entity.id
_entity.type
_entity.pdbx_description
1 polymer ?
#
loop_
_entity_poly.entity_id
_entity_poly.type
_entity_poly.pdbx_seq_one_letter_code
_entity_poly.pdbx_strand_id
1 'polypeptide(L)'
;MKTKKTPQEKKEISYKKDRKNDYGENNKSSRKSIKYRKTWVNQTFRRGINQILTDTIKTEDGSEEANEKVNSVKRKPWKKQTDIPLGIYLKRKSKDKG
;
A
#
# COMPACT_ATOMS: atom_id res chain seq x y z
N MET A 1 28.82 17.49 10.96
CA MET A 1 28.07 17.80 12.20
C MET A 1 26.61 18.12 11.85
N LYS A 2 25.64 17.62 12.62
CA LYS A 2 24.22 17.93 12.41
C LYS A 2 23.96 19.34 12.96
N THR A 3 23.58 20.28 12.10
CA THR A 3 23.25 21.65 12.54
C THR A 3 22.07 21.62 13.51
N LYS A 4 22.18 22.38 14.61
CA LYS A 4 21.09 22.51 15.58
C LYS A 4 19.96 23.31 14.91
N LYS A 5 18.81 22.66 14.76
CA LYS A 5 17.65 23.29 14.15
C LYS A 5 16.95 24.23 15.13
N THR A 6 16.53 25.38 14.65
CA THR A 6 15.70 26.32 15.40
C THR A 6 14.32 25.71 15.69
N PRO A 7 13.58 26.21 16.69
CA PRO A 7 12.19 25.78 16.92
C PRO A 7 11.31 25.93 15.67
N GLN A 8 11.49 27.00 14.89
CA GLN A 8 10.75 27.27 13.66
C GLN A 8 11.05 26.20 12.59
N GLU A 9 12.33 25.89 12.38
CA GLU A 9 12.74 24.84 11.44
C GLU A 9 12.22 23.45 11.86
N LYS A 10 12.22 23.15 13.16
CA LYS A 10 11.63 21.91 13.68
C LYS A 10 10.13 21.83 13.36
N LYS A 11 9.42 22.95 13.51
CA LYS A 11 7.97 23.05 13.24
C LYS A 11 7.66 22.87 11.75
N GLU A 12 8.44 23.50 10.87
CA GLU A 12 8.30 23.31 9.42
C GLU A 12 8.55 21.86 9.00
N ILE A 13 9.54 21.21 9.60
CA ILE A 13 9.82 19.80 9.32
C ILE A 13 8.68 18.92 9.80
N SER A 14 8.13 19.18 10.99
CA SER A 14 6.94 18.49 11.48
C SER A 14 5.78 18.63 10.49
N TYR A 15 5.49 19.84 10.00
CA TYR A 15 4.42 20.05 9.02
C TYR A 15 4.59 19.29 7.70
N LYS A 16 5.84 19.10 7.26
CA LYS A 16 6.15 18.38 6.02
C LYS A 16 6.22 16.86 6.21
N LYS A 17 6.73 16.38 7.35
CA LYS A 17 7.08 14.97 7.57
C LYS A 17 6.08 14.21 8.43
N ASP A 18 5.49 14.87 9.42
CA ASP A 18 4.47 14.24 10.25
C ASP A 18 3.19 14.10 9.44
N ARG A 19 2.48 13.00 9.67
CA ARG A 19 1.28 12.66 8.89
C ARG A 19 0.10 12.41 9.82
N LYS A 20 -1.09 12.73 9.33
CA LYS A 20 -2.36 12.51 10.02
C LYS A 20 -3.34 11.84 9.08
N ASN A 21 -4.07 10.87 9.62
CA ASN A 21 -5.20 10.28 8.95
C ASN A 21 -6.34 11.31 8.87
N ASP A 22 -6.85 11.56 7.67
CA ASP A 22 -7.94 12.49 7.39
C ASP A 22 -9.16 11.78 6.79
N TYR A 23 -9.11 10.45 6.69
CA TYR A 23 -10.29 9.68 6.31
C TYR A 23 -11.32 9.77 7.44
N GLY A 24 -12.55 10.17 7.11
CA GLY A 24 -13.69 10.24 8.05
C GLY A 24 -14.14 8.88 8.61
N GLU A 25 -13.46 7.79 8.23
CA GLU A 25 -13.70 6.45 8.75
C GLU A 25 -13.08 6.25 10.14
N ASN A 26 -13.64 5.27 10.87
CA ASN A 26 -13.07 4.80 12.13
C ASN A 26 -11.59 4.43 11.96
N ASN A 27 -10.74 4.88 12.89
CA ASN A 27 -9.29 4.62 12.94
C ASN A 27 -8.92 3.10 12.96
N LYS A 28 -9.89 2.21 13.17
CA LYS A 28 -9.76 0.75 13.05
C LYS A 28 -9.82 0.25 11.59
N SER A 29 -10.50 0.96 10.70
CA SER A 29 -10.73 0.58 9.30
C SER A 29 -9.41 0.44 8.55
N SER A 30 -8.57 1.49 8.55
CA SER A 30 -7.27 1.49 7.87
C SER A 30 -6.35 0.36 8.33
N ARG A 31 -6.30 0.09 9.65
CA ARG A 31 -5.49 -1.00 10.21
C ARG A 31 -5.91 -2.38 9.70
N LYS A 32 -7.22 -2.64 9.61
CA LYS A 32 -7.75 -3.93 9.13
C LYS A 32 -7.65 -4.03 7.60
N SER A 33 -8.05 -2.98 6.88
CA SER A 33 -8.13 -2.97 5.42
C SER A 33 -6.77 -3.08 4.75
N ILE A 34 -5.72 -2.46 5.31
CA ILE A 34 -4.34 -2.58 4.81
C ILE A 34 -3.86 -4.03 4.90
N LYS A 35 -4.04 -4.68 6.07
CA LYS A 35 -3.65 -6.08 6.24
C LYS A 35 -4.41 -6.97 5.27
N TYR A 36 -5.73 -6.80 5.20
CA TYR A 36 -6.61 -7.56 4.31
C TYR A 36 -6.24 -7.41 2.83
N ARG A 37 -6.03 -6.19 2.34
CA ARG A 37 -5.65 -5.94 0.95
C ARG A 37 -4.29 -6.58 0.63
N LYS A 38 -3.30 -6.47 1.54
CA LYS A 38 -2.00 -7.14 1.38
C LYS A 38 -2.15 -8.65 1.23
N THR A 39 -2.91 -9.28 2.13
CA THR A 39 -3.10 -10.74 2.11
C THR A 39 -3.83 -11.16 0.84
N TRP A 40 -4.91 -10.46 0.48
CA TRP A 40 -5.70 -10.77 -0.70
C TRP A 40 -4.90 -10.68 -2.00
N VAL A 41 -4.09 -9.63 -2.18
CA VAL A 41 -3.24 -9.46 -3.40
C VAL A 41 -2.23 -10.59 -3.53
N ASN A 42 -1.61 -11.02 -2.43
CA ASN A 42 -0.63 -12.10 -2.45
C ASN A 42 -1.31 -13.48 -2.63
N GLN A 43 -2.43 -13.72 -1.96
CA GLN A 43 -3.17 -14.98 -2.07
C GLN A 43 -3.73 -15.19 -3.48
N THR A 44 -4.34 -14.16 -4.07
CA THR A 44 -4.87 -14.24 -5.44
C THR A 44 -3.77 -14.51 -6.46
N PHE A 45 -2.62 -13.86 -6.31
CA PHE A 45 -1.45 -14.11 -7.17
C PHE A 45 -0.92 -15.54 -7.05
N ARG A 46 -0.70 -16.02 -5.82
CA ARG A 46 -0.23 -17.41 -5.57
C ARG A 46 -1.24 -18.44 -6.06
N ARG A 47 -2.53 -18.20 -5.85
CA ARG A 47 -3.60 -19.10 -6.32
C ARG A 47 -3.59 -19.21 -7.85
N GLY A 48 -3.43 -18.09 -8.56
CA GLY A 48 -3.33 -18.08 -10.02
C GLY A 48 -2.14 -18.91 -10.53
N ILE A 49 -0.96 -18.72 -9.91
CA ILE A 49 0.23 -19.52 -10.24
C ILE A 49 0.01 -21.00 -9.95
N ASN A 50 -0.49 -21.33 -8.76
CA ASN A 50 -0.70 -22.72 -8.36
C ASN A 50 -1.70 -23.42 -9.28
N GLN A 51 -2.75 -22.72 -9.73
CA GLN A 51 -3.73 -23.29 -10.65
C GLN A 51 -3.07 -23.67 -11.98
N ILE A 52 -2.25 -22.78 -12.56
CA ILE A 52 -1.50 -23.07 -13.79
C ILE A 52 -0.62 -24.31 -13.59
N LEU A 53 0.17 -24.34 -12.51
CA LEU A 53 1.06 -25.46 -12.22
C LEU A 53 0.30 -26.78 -12.03
N THR A 54 -0.84 -26.77 -11.32
CA THR A 54 -1.65 -27.97 -11.13
C THR A 54 -2.30 -28.46 -12.40
N ASP A 55 -2.65 -27.55 -13.31
CA ASP A 55 -3.24 -27.92 -14.59
C ASP A 55 -2.18 -28.52 -15.50
N THR A 56 -0.97 -27.94 -15.57
CA THR A 56 0.18 -28.49 -16.31
C THR A 56 0.54 -29.92 -15.87
N ILE A 57 0.54 -30.19 -14.56
CA ILE A 57 0.81 -31.54 -14.04
C ILE A 57 -0.23 -32.56 -14.54
N LYS A 58 -1.47 -32.14 -14.77
CA LYS A 58 -2.56 -33.02 -15.21
C LYS A 58 -2.59 -33.25 -16.72
N THR A 59 -2.12 -32.27 -17.50
CA THR A 59 -2.21 -32.29 -18.97
C THR A 59 -0.95 -32.80 -19.65
N GLU A 60 0.13 -33.09 -18.91
CA GLU A 60 1.48 -33.37 -19.44
C GLU A 60 2.00 -32.26 -20.39
N ASP A 61 1.49 -31.03 -20.22
CA ASP A 61 1.94 -29.87 -20.99
C ASP A 61 3.45 -29.64 -20.75
N GLY A 62 4.19 -29.40 -21.84
CA GLY A 62 5.62 -29.15 -21.80
C GLY A 62 6.00 -28.02 -20.84
N SER A 63 7.12 -28.18 -20.13
CA SER A 63 7.55 -27.26 -19.05
C SER A 63 7.72 -25.81 -19.51
N GLU A 64 8.01 -25.57 -20.79
CA GLU A 64 8.19 -24.24 -21.38
C GLU A 64 6.89 -23.44 -21.46
N GLU A 65 5.79 -24.04 -21.94
CA GLU A 65 4.50 -23.35 -22.05
C GLU A 65 3.93 -23.01 -20.66
N ALA A 66 4.14 -23.89 -19.68
CA ALA A 66 3.80 -23.64 -18.28
C ALA A 66 4.57 -22.46 -17.69
N ASN A 67 5.87 -22.37 -17.99
CA ASN A 67 6.71 -21.25 -17.56
C ASN A 67 6.24 -19.92 -18.15
N GLU A 68 5.88 -19.89 -19.44
CA GLU A 68 5.33 -18.69 -20.08
C GLU A 68 4.00 -18.25 -19.44
N LYS A 69 3.09 -19.19 -19.21
CA LYS A 69 1.81 -18.94 -18.53
C LYS A 69 2.03 -18.37 -17.13
N VAL A 70 2.93 -18.96 -16.32
CA VAL A 70 3.27 -18.44 -14.99
C VAL A 70 3.87 -17.04 -15.05
N ASN A 71 4.80 -16.80 -15.98
CA ASN A 71 5.42 -15.48 -16.17
C ASN A 71 4.42 -14.41 -16.62
N SER A 72 3.35 -14.80 -17.31
CA SER A 72 2.28 -13.89 -17.72
C SER A 72 1.38 -13.44 -16.55
N VAL A 73 1.35 -14.17 -15.43
CA VAL A 73 0.50 -13.84 -14.28
C VAL A 73 0.99 -12.54 -13.64
N LYS A 74 0.11 -11.54 -13.58
CA LYS A 74 0.42 -10.25 -12.95
C LYS A 74 -0.20 -10.15 -11.57
N ARG A 75 0.63 -9.79 -10.59
CA ARG A 75 0.13 -9.41 -9.26
C ARG A 75 -0.70 -8.14 -9.36
N LYS A 76 -1.85 -8.11 -8.67
CA LYS A 76 -2.70 -6.90 -8.62
C LYS A 76 -1.91 -5.68 -8.12
N PRO A 77 -2.05 -4.50 -8.75
CA PRO A 77 -1.29 -3.31 -8.41
C PRO A 77 -1.86 -2.67 -7.13
N TRP A 78 -1.38 -3.14 -5.98
CA TRP A 78 -1.72 -2.55 -4.70
C TRP A 78 -0.48 -2.06 -3.97
N LYS A 79 -0.56 -0.84 -3.47
CA LYS A 79 0.47 -0.22 -2.63
C LYS A 79 -0.22 0.51 -1.48
N LYS A 80 0.37 0.43 -0.29
CA LYS A 80 -0.08 1.25 0.83
C LYS A 80 0.19 2.72 0.50
N GLN A 81 -0.85 3.54 0.51
CA GLN A 81 -0.73 4.99 0.38
C GLN A 81 -0.36 5.60 1.74
N THR A 82 0.38 6.70 1.69
CA THR A 82 0.76 7.43 2.89
C THR A 82 -0.33 8.41 3.29
N ASP A 83 -0.53 8.60 4.59
CA ASP A 83 -1.45 9.60 5.10
C ASP A 83 -1.02 11.04 4.73
N ILE A 84 -1.94 12.00 4.85
CA ILE A 84 -1.65 13.37 4.43
C ILE A 84 -0.66 14.06 5.39
N PRO A 85 0.22 14.93 4.89
CA PRO A 85 1.10 15.75 5.73
C PRO A 85 0.32 16.60 6.74
N LEU A 86 0.89 16.78 7.93
CA LEU A 86 0.28 17.54 9.03
C LEU A 86 -0.06 18.98 8.62
N GLY A 87 0.80 19.64 7.84
CA GLY A 87 0.52 20.99 7.35
C GLY A 87 -0.71 21.08 6.44
N ILE A 88 -0.96 20.04 5.62
CA ILE A 88 -2.16 19.96 4.77
C ILE A 88 -3.40 19.68 5.64
N TYR A 89 -3.27 18.75 6.59
CA TYR A 89 -4.34 18.43 7.53
C TYR A 89 -4.82 19.65 8.32
N LEU A 90 -3.89 20.44 8.88
CA LEU A 90 -4.23 21.64 9.63
C LEU A 90 -4.91 22.71 8.76
N LYS A 91 -4.45 22.90 7.52
CA LYS A 91 -5.08 23.83 6.55
C LYS A 91 -6.51 23.43 6.20
N ARG A 92 -6.83 22.13 6.16
CA ARG A 92 -8.21 21.65 5.96
C ARG A 92 -9.06 21.98 7.18
N LYS A 93 -8.58 21.63 8.37
CA LYS A 93 -9.29 21.88 9.63
C LYS A 93 -9.53 23.36 9.95
N SER A 94 -8.67 24.27 9.50
CA SER A 94 -8.90 25.70 9.68
C SER A 94 -10.00 26.24 8.75
N LYS A 95 -10.19 25.63 7.58
CA LYS A 95 -11.25 26.02 6.63
C LYS A 95 -12.62 25.55 7.10
N ASP A 96 -12.71 24.36 7.69
CA ASP A 96 -13.97 23.80 8.20
C ASP A 96 -14.52 24.53 9.45
N LYS A 97 -13.75 25.46 10.03
CA LYS A 97 -14.09 26.18 11.27
C LYS A 97 -14.54 27.63 11.05
N GLY A 98 -14.56 28.11 9.80
CA GLY A 98 -15.12 29.40 9.42
C GLY A 98 -16.44 29.22 8.70
#